data_AF-A0A813D938-F1
#
_entry.id   AF-A0A813D938-F1
#
_cell.length_a   1.000
_cell.length_b   1.000
_cell.length_c   1.000
_cell.angle_alpha   90.00
_cell.angle_beta   90.00
_cell.angle_gamma   90.00
#
_symmetry.space_group_name_H-M   'P 1'
#
loop_
_entity.id
_entity.type
_entity.pdbx_description
1 polymer ?
#
loop_
_entity_poly.entity_id
_entity_poly.type
_entity_poly.pdbx_seq_one_letter_code
_entity_poly.pdbx_strand_id
1 'polypeptide(L)'
;GCKFDLVLKCSEDFTLTHFYISGPGPRCTEPVRCGLIWICDDIPKGSLRELSAYDVSPDELSASNSQDSGARCSQLGEPCARFSTDAESRDVEVELSRWREGRYVIVRLLDTHFIDEQVNIDVGMIALVGFHGRRARHQVPLGPWMRRHVQQAWVHSRPLHRTFSSGGWVCDGREFTGGCRSGFADFHQTNVYTTRFHCSASGFDLCDGCAHDSSVGKVTAASVKVDLEALASPATYKLACSRIRNLWRRC
;
A
#
# COMPACT_ATOMS: atom_id res chain seq x y z
N GLY A 1 4.08 11.14 -13.70
CA GLY A 1 4.53 11.33 -12.33
C GLY A 1 5.05 10.02 -11.81
N CYS A 2 6.28 10.02 -11.31
CA CYS A 2 6.92 8.90 -10.67
C CYS A 2 6.10 8.54 -9.44
N LYS A 3 5.85 7.25 -9.26
CA LYS A 3 5.09 6.74 -8.13
C LYS A 3 6.05 5.97 -7.26
N PHE A 4 6.15 6.41 -6.01
CA PHE A 4 7.04 5.86 -5.00
C PHE A 4 6.20 5.14 -3.96
N ASP A 5 6.58 3.91 -3.61
CA ASP A 5 5.95 3.12 -2.55
C ASP A 5 6.73 3.29 -1.26
N LEU A 6 6.21 4.13 -0.35
CA LEU A 6 6.75 4.24 0.99
C LEU A 6 6.02 3.26 1.90
N VAL A 7 6.76 2.29 2.42
CA VAL A 7 6.27 1.25 3.32
C VAL A 7 6.72 1.59 4.74
N LEU A 8 5.82 2.10 5.56
CA LEU A 8 6.12 2.33 6.97
C LEU A 8 5.85 1.05 7.76
N LYS A 9 6.81 0.64 8.59
CA LYS A 9 6.66 -0.45 9.57
C LYS A 9 6.69 0.10 10.98
N CYS A 10 5.89 -0.49 11.87
CA CYS A 10 5.99 -0.26 13.31
C CYS A 10 6.40 -1.54 14.01
N SER A 11 7.39 -1.44 14.90
CA SER A 11 7.97 -2.57 15.64
C SER A 11 6.98 -3.26 16.59
N GLU A 12 6.02 -2.52 17.16
CA GLU A 12 5.14 -3.03 18.22
C GLU A 12 3.86 -3.69 17.68
N ASP A 13 3.35 -3.25 16.51
CA ASP A 13 2.06 -3.72 15.97
C ASP A 13 2.08 -4.06 14.47
N PHE A 14 3.24 -4.10 13.81
CA PHE A 14 3.44 -4.41 12.38
C PHE A 14 2.46 -3.71 11.42
N THR A 15 2.22 -2.40 11.61
CA THR A 15 1.39 -1.60 10.70
C THR A 15 2.12 -1.27 9.43
N LEU A 16 1.98 -2.12 8.43
CA LEU A 16 2.38 -1.85 7.07
C LEU A 16 1.43 -0.82 6.45
N THR A 17 1.82 0.45 6.42
CA THR A 17 1.08 1.46 5.64
C THR A 17 1.87 1.78 4.40
N HIS A 18 1.27 1.48 3.25
CA HIS A 18 1.79 1.85 1.94
C HIS A 18 1.27 3.21 1.57
N PHE A 19 2.19 4.12 1.27
CA PHE A 19 1.86 5.41 0.71
C PHE A 19 2.34 5.45 -0.73
N TYR A 20 1.39 5.72 -1.62
CA TYR A 20 1.69 6.05 -2.99
C TYR A 20 1.97 7.54 -3.09
N ILE A 21 3.24 7.89 -3.11
CA ILE A 21 3.65 9.28 -3.33
C ILE A 21 3.69 9.50 -4.83
N SER A 22 2.82 10.37 -5.33
CA SER A 22 2.94 10.88 -6.69
C SER A 22 3.93 12.03 -6.65
N GLY A 23 5.04 11.90 -7.36
CA GLY A 23 6.07 12.94 -7.44
C GLY A 23 5.53 14.28 -7.98
N PRO A 24 6.35 15.35 -7.96
CA PRO A 24 5.94 16.76 -8.08
C PRO A 24 5.34 17.19 -9.42
N GLY A 25 5.04 16.26 -10.32
CA GLY A 25 4.33 16.57 -11.54
C GLY A 25 4.22 15.39 -12.49
N PRO A 26 3.50 15.58 -13.60
CA PRO A 26 3.38 14.56 -14.64
C PRO A 26 4.73 14.16 -15.24
N ARG A 27 5.74 15.05 -15.19
CA ARG A 27 7.06 14.89 -15.81
C ARG A 27 8.17 14.35 -14.91
N CYS A 28 7.99 14.31 -13.59
CA CYS A 28 8.99 13.66 -12.73
C CYS A 28 8.95 12.16 -13.02
N THR A 29 9.96 11.62 -13.68
CA THR A 29 10.12 10.17 -13.93
C THR A 29 11.23 9.57 -13.08
N GLU A 30 12.02 10.43 -12.44
CA GLU A 30 13.14 10.02 -11.60
C GLU A 30 12.64 9.41 -10.29
N PRO A 31 13.33 8.37 -9.79
CA PRO A 31 13.03 7.78 -8.49
C PRO A 31 13.38 8.73 -7.36
N VAL A 32 12.66 8.59 -6.25
CA VAL A 32 12.85 9.38 -5.03
C VAL A 32 14.03 8.80 -4.28
N ARG A 33 15.11 9.57 -4.08
CA ARG A 33 16.35 9.05 -3.49
C ARG A 33 16.40 9.13 -1.98
N CYS A 34 15.78 10.15 -1.39
CA CYS A 34 15.73 10.26 0.06
C CYS A 34 14.55 11.11 0.53
N GLY A 35 14.21 10.92 1.79
CA GLY A 35 13.17 11.71 2.43
C GLY A 35 13.27 11.69 3.95
N LEU A 36 12.53 12.62 4.55
CA LEU A 36 12.38 12.81 5.98
C LEU A 36 10.94 12.49 6.38
N ILE A 37 10.80 11.86 7.54
CA ILE A 37 9.51 11.48 8.10
C ILE A 37 9.35 12.11 9.47
N TRP A 38 8.21 12.77 9.67
CA TRP A 38 7.77 13.26 10.98
C TRP A 38 6.49 12.54 11.39
N ILE A 39 6.36 12.33 12.70
CA ILE A 39 5.11 11.92 13.34
C ILE A 39 4.64 13.09 14.20
N CYS A 40 3.44 13.60 13.95
CA CYS A 40 2.88 14.75 14.65
C CYS A 40 1.53 14.40 15.30
N ASP A 41 1.23 14.97 16.47
CA ASP A 41 -0.08 14.80 17.12
C ASP A 41 -1.19 15.61 16.41
N ASP A 42 -0.82 16.71 15.74
CA ASP A 42 -1.72 17.58 14.97
C ASP A 42 -1.12 17.91 13.60
N ILE A 43 -1.96 18.26 12.61
CA ILE A 43 -1.48 18.89 11.37
C ILE A 43 -0.92 20.27 11.74
N PRO A 44 0.32 20.59 11.35
CA PRO A 44 0.89 21.92 11.53
C PRO A 44 -0.07 22.97 10.96
N LYS A 45 -0.47 23.94 11.79
CA LYS A 45 -1.46 24.97 11.41
C LYS A 45 -0.87 26.04 10.48
N GLY A 46 0.46 26.10 10.34
CA GLY A 46 1.17 26.93 9.37
C GLY A 46 0.99 26.41 7.94
N SER A 47 1.32 27.23 6.95
CA SER A 47 1.27 26.74 5.57
C SER A 47 2.31 25.62 5.40
N LEU A 48 2.01 24.59 4.60
CA LEU A 48 3.00 23.57 4.22
C LEU A 48 4.29 24.18 3.65
N ARG A 49 4.25 25.44 3.18
CA ARG A 49 5.45 26.18 2.74
C ARG A 49 6.37 26.55 3.90
N GLU A 50 5.90 26.64 5.14
CA GLU A 50 6.77 26.87 6.30
C GLU A 50 7.66 25.64 6.62
N LEU A 51 7.29 24.46 6.12
CA LEU A 51 8.17 23.28 6.16
C LEU A 51 9.35 23.41 5.20
N SER A 52 9.29 24.31 4.20
CA SER A 52 10.40 24.54 3.29
C SER A 52 11.61 25.14 4.00
N ALA A 53 11.40 25.80 5.15
CA ALA A 53 12.45 26.46 5.92
C ALA A 53 13.49 25.51 6.53
N TYR A 54 13.27 24.20 6.44
CA TYR A 54 14.31 23.20 6.67
C TYR A 54 15.14 23.02 5.40
N ASP A 55 15.84 24.07 4.96
CA ASP A 55 16.95 23.91 4.03
C ASP A 55 18.11 23.28 4.80
N VAL A 56 18.01 21.97 5.03
CA VAL A 56 19.11 21.20 5.58
C VAL A 56 19.77 20.52 4.39
N SER A 57 21.01 20.87 4.12
CA SER A 57 21.74 20.23 3.03
C SER A 57 21.90 18.72 3.31
N PRO A 58 21.98 17.85 2.29
CA PRO A 58 22.26 16.42 2.48
C PRO A 58 23.49 16.15 3.37
N ASP A 59 24.48 17.06 3.34
CA ASP A 59 25.72 17.01 4.12
C ASP A 59 25.54 17.49 5.57
N GLU A 60 24.68 18.48 5.81
CA GLU A 60 24.31 18.91 7.16
C GLU A 60 23.44 17.85 7.88
N LEU A 61 22.68 17.07 7.09
CA LEU A 61 21.84 15.96 7.56
C LEU A 61 22.64 14.71 7.95
N SER A 62 23.86 14.53 7.45
CA SER A 62 24.72 13.38 7.80
C SER A 62 25.59 13.66 9.04
N ALA A 63 25.83 14.94 9.35
CA ALA A 63 26.63 15.37 10.50
C ALA A 63 25.87 15.44 11.83
N SER A 64 24.53 15.38 11.83
CA SER A 64 23.67 15.71 12.99
C SER A 64 23.32 14.53 13.92
N ASN A 65 24.01 13.39 13.83
CA ASN A 65 23.77 12.24 14.73
C ASN A 65 24.32 12.41 16.17
N SER A 66 24.76 13.62 16.57
CA SER A 66 25.31 13.87 17.90
C SER A 66 24.57 14.99 18.65
N GLN A 67 23.85 14.56 19.69
CA GLN A 67 23.42 15.25 20.91
C GLN A 67 23.31 16.79 20.91
N ASP A 68 22.07 17.22 21.17
CA ASP A 68 21.69 18.37 21.99
C ASP A 68 22.02 19.75 21.40
N SER A 69 21.10 20.26 20.56
CA SER A 69 21.12 21.67 20.15
C SER A 69 19.80 22.36 20.51
N GLY A 70 19.93 23.36 21.38
CA GLY A 70 18.82 24.12 21.93
C GLY A 70 18.09 24.98 20.92
N ALA A 71 16.76 25.02 21.08
CA ALA A 71 15.84 26.08 20.72
C ALA A 71 15.98 26.69 19.32
N ARG A 72 15.65 25.91 18.28
CA ARG A 72 15.04 26.48 17.07
C ARG A 72 13.53 26.32 17.12
N CYS A 73 12.82 27.42 16.88
CA CYS A 73 11.37 27.50 16.83
C CYS A 73 10.89 26.87 15.52
N SER A 74 10.74 25.55 15.50
CA SER A 74 10.04 24.84 14.44
C SER A 74 8.93 24.04 15.09
N GLN A 75 7.68 24.30 14.68
CA GLN A 75 6.50 23.66 15.27
C GLN A 75 6.46 22.15 15.02
N LEU A 76 7.22 21.66 14.04
CA LEU A 76 7.58 20.26 13.93
C LEU A 76 8.91 20.06 14.65
N GLY A 77 9.01 19.06 15.52
CA GLY A 77 10.30 18.66 16.06
C GLY A 77 11.24 18.12 14.97
N GLU A 78 12.34 17.51 15.40
CA GLU A 78 13.22 16.78 14.49
C GLU A 78 12.48 15.62 13.80
N PRO A 79 12.85 15.27 12.54
CA PRO A 79 12.30 14.10 11.86
C PRO A 79 12.59 12.84 12.68
N CYS A 80 11.58 11.99 12.82
CA CYS A 80 11.71 10.75 13.58
C CYS A 80 12.39 9.63 12.78
N ALA A 81 12.43 9.76 11.45
CA ALA A 81 13.16 8.86 10.58
C ALA A 81 13.63 9.56 9.30
N ARG A 82 14.70 9.03 8.73
CA ARG A 82 15.25 9.38 7.43
C ARG A 82 15.34 8.10 6.60
N PHE A 83 15.12 8.22 5.31
CA PHE A 83 15.36 7.11 4.40
C PHE A 83 16.19 7.55 3.19
N SER A 84 16.89 6.58 2.61
CA SER A 84 17.57 6.70 1.32
C SER A 84 17.25 5.45 0.51
N THR A 85 17.07 5.60 -0.79
CA THR A 85 16.99 4.50 -1.75
C THR A 85 18.20 4.57 -2.68
N ASP A 86 18.43 3.49 -3.41
CA ASP A 86 19.34 3.54 -4.55
C ASP A 86 18.70 4.31 -5.73
N ALA A 87 19.49 4.51 -6.79
CA ALA A 87 19.10 5.29 -7.96
C ALA A 87 18.05 4.61 -8.86
N GLU A 88 17.72 3.34 -8.64
CA GLU A 88 16.76 2.58 -9.46
C GLU A 88 15.51 2.16 -8.68
N SER A 89 15.59 2.16 -7.35
CA SER A 89 14.56 1.73 -6.43
C SER A 89 13.37 2.69 -6.45
N ARG A 90 12.18 2.10 -6.36
CA ARG A 90 10.89 2.81 -6.35
C ARG A 90 10.11 2.58 -5.08
N ASP A 91 10.76 1.97 -4.11
CA ASP A 91 10.22 1.44 -2.89
C ASP A 91 11.19 1.73 -1.75
N VAL A 92 10.66 2.18 -0.63
CA VAL A 92 11.47 2.26 0.58
C VAL A 92 10.68 1.76 1.76
N GLU A 93 11.37 1.00 2.59
CA GLU A 93 10.83 0.52 3.83
C GLU A 93 11.46 1.28 4.99
N VAL A 94 10.63 1.90 5.81
CA VAL A 94 11.10 2.67 6.98
C VAL A 94 10.43 2.17 8.23
N GLU A 95 11.24 1.68 9.16
CA GLU A 95 10.79 1.29 10.49
C GLU A 95 10.70 2.53 11.40
N LEU A 96 9.52 2.76 11.97
CA LEU A 96 9.24 3.86 12.88
C LEU A 96 9.14 3.33 14.32
N SER A 97 10.14 3.67 15.13
CA SER A 97 10.27 3.23 16.53
C SER A 97 9.27 3.91 17.50
N ARG A 98 8.61 5.01 17.08
CA ARG A 98 7.77 5.85 17.95
C ARG A 98 6.39 6.15 17.37
N TRP A 99 5.81 5.21 16.64
CA TRP A 99 4.47 5.37 16.07
C TRP A 99 3.37 4.98 17.07
N ARG A 100 2.28 5.75 17.09
CA ARG A 100 1.06 5.48 17.86
C ARG A 100 -0.14 5.83 17.00
N GLU A 101 -1.24 5.08 17.14
CA GLU A 101 -2.52 5.43 16.50
C GLU A 101 -2.96 6.85 16.88
N GLY A 102 -3.63 7.54 15.95
CA GLY A 102 -4.15 8.90 16.14
C GLY A 102 -3.21 10.02 15.72
N ARG A 103 -2.05 9.70 15.13
CA ARG A 103 -1.03 10.67 14.73
C ARG A 103 -0.94 10.86 13.22
N TYR A 104 -0.47 12.03 12.82
CA TYR A 104 -0.19 12.39 11.42
C TYR A 104 1.22 11.95 11.05
N VAL A 105 1.37 11.39 9.84
CA VAL A 105 2.68 11.14 9.25
C VAL A 105 2.91 12.14 8.14
N ILE A 106 3.97 12.92 8.27
CA ILE A 106 4.39 13.89 7.27
C ILE A 106 5.66 13.36 6.63
N VAL A 107 5.68 13.31 5.31
CA VAL A 107 6.82 12.85 4.53
C VAL A 107 7.26 14.00 3.63
N ARG A 108 8.53 14.39 3.75
CA ARG A 108 9.16 15.35 2.85
C ARG A 108 10.20 14.63 2.02
N LEU A 109 10.06 14.70 0.70
CA LEU A 109 11.05 14.16 -0.22
C LEU A 109 12.12 15.24 -0.45
N LEU A 110 13.39 14.87 -0.28
CA LEU A 110 14.50 15.84 -0.33
C LEU A 110 15.24 15.84 -1.67
N ASP A 111 15.36 14.69 -2.33
CA ASP A 111 16.13 14.56 -3.56
C ASP A 111 15.34 13.76 -4.60
N THR A 112 14.91 14.45 -5.66
CA THR A 112 14.20 13.85 -6.78
C THR A 112 14.88 14.10 -8.14
N HIS A 113 15.99 14.85 -8.22
CA HIS A 113 16.60 15.25 -9.51
C HIS A 113 18.13 15.41 -9.48
N PHE A 114 18.81 14.92 -10.54
CA PHE A 114 20.27 14.93 -10.71
C PHE A 114 20.87 16.16 -11.42
N ILE A 115 20.05 17.13 -11.81
CA ILE A 115 20.56 18.29 -12.56
C ILE A 115 20.94 19.35 -11.53
N ASP A 116 22.23 19.71 -11.50
CA ASP A 116 22.88 20.70 -10.61
C ASP A 116 22.19 22.09 -10.52
N GLU A 117 21.10 22.30 -11.27
CA GLU A 117 20.34 23.55 -11.33
C GLU A 117 18.88 23.43 -10.85
N GLN A 118 18.39 22.25 -10.46
CA GLN A 118 17.03 22.11 -9.91
C GLN A 118 17.02 22.05 -8.39
N VAL A 119 16.61 23.17 -7.80
CA VAL A 119 16.31 23.34 -6.37
C VAL A 119 15.31 22.26 -5.93
N ASN A 120 15.62 21.58 -4.82
CA ASN A 120 14.78 20.61 -4.12
C ASN A 120 13.29 20.94 -4.30
N ILE A 121 12.56 20.09 -5.02
CA ILE A 121 11.13 20.29 -5.15
C ILE A 121 10.50 19.76 -3.86
N ASP A 122 9.96 20.66 -3.06
CA ASP A 122 9.19 20.30 -1.86
C ASP A 122 7.95 19.49 -2.23
N VAL A 123 8.10 18.16 -2.24
CA VAL A 123 6.96 17.25 -2.24
C VAL A 123 6.53 17.06 -0.80
N GLY A 124 5.74 18.01 -0.29
CA GLY A 124 5.09 17.85 1.01
C GLY A 124 3.92 16.89 0.89
N MET A 125 4.13 15.61 1.23
CA MET A 125 3.02 14.67 1.36
C MET A 125 2.61 14.60 2.85
N ILE A 126 1.39 15.07 3.14
CA ILE A 126 0.72 14.74 4.39
C ILE A 126 -0.08 13.46 4.14
N ALA A 127 0.18 12.42 4.92
CA ALA A 127 -0.63 11.23 4.84
C ALA A 127 -1.19 10.85 6.22
N LEU A 128 -2.51 10.63 6.24
CA LEU A 128 -3.26 10.30 7.45
C LEU A 128 -3.19 8.79 7.68
N VAL A 129 -2.61 8.36 8.79
CA VAL A 129 -2.63 6.94 9.17
C VAL A 129 -3.20 6.79 10.57
N GLY A 130 -4.33 6.09 10.65
CA GLY A 130 -4.84 5.58 11.91
C GLY A 130 -5.50 6.60 12.83
N PHE A 131 -6.31 7.54 12.33
CA PHE A 131 -7.13 8.38 13.21
C PHE A 131 -8.26 7.56 13.86
N HIS A 132 -8.03 7.01 15.06
CA HIS A 132 -9.08 6.46 15.92
C HIS A 132 -9.44 7.48 17.02
N GLY A 133 -10.26 8.47 16.65
CA GLY A 133 -10.75 9.45 17.62
C GLY A 133 -11.64 8.79 18.70
N ARG A 134 -11.30 8.96 19.98
CA ARG A 134 -12.04 8.43 21.15
C ARG A 134 -13.52 8.83 21.23
N ARG A 135 -14.02 9.70 20.34
CA ARG A 135 -15.42 10.19 20.32
C ARG A 135 -16.28 9.65 19.18
N ALA A 136 -15.79 8.75 18.32
CA ALA A 136 -16.59 8.18 17.24
C ALA A 136 -16.66 6.64 17.32
N ARG A 137 -17.38 6.12 18.33
CA ARG A 137 -17.83 4.71 18.35
C ARG A 137 -18.87 4.40 17.27
N HIS A 138 -19.36 5.41 16.55
CA HIS A 138 -20.16 5.22 15.36
C HIS A 138 -19.29 5.42 14.12
N GLN A 139 -18.94 4.31 13.49
CA GLN A 139 -18.60 4.17 12.07
C GLN A 139 -17.86 5.37 11.46
N VAL A 140 -16.59 5.56 11.79
CA VAL A 140 -15.70 6.14 10.79
C VAL A 140 -15.25 4.95 9.95
N PRO A 141 -15.67 4.83 8.68
CA PRO A 141 -15.13 3.83 7.79
C PRO A 141 -13.73 4.32 7.43
N LEU A 142 -12.77 4.11 8.33
CA LEU A 142 -11.41 3.88 7.89
C LEU A 142 -11.55 2.71 6.91
N GLY A 143 -11.59 3.04 5.62
CA GLY A 143 -12.12 2.15 4.59
C GLY A 143 -11.35 0.83 4.53
N PRO A 144 -11.80 -0.13 3.70
CA PRO A 144 -11.20 -1.47 3.56
C PRO A 144 -9.66 -1.48 3.38
N TRP A 145 -9.07 -0.36 3.00
CA TRP A 145 -7.64 -0.07 2.84
C TRP A 145 -6.71 -0.42 4.02
N MET A 146 -7.22 -0.51 5.26
CA MET A 146 -6.40 -0.83 6.45
C MET A 146 -6.50 -2.27 6.94
N ARG A 147 -7.36 -3.12 6.37
CA ARG A 147 -7.41 -4.54 6.77
C ARG A 147 -6.20 -5.28 6.21
N ARG A 148 -5.20 -5.51 7.07
CA ARG A 148 -3.94 -6.20 6.71
C ARG A 148 -4.12 -7.68 6.40
N HIS A 149 -5.11 -8.28 7.04
CA HIS A 149 -5.43 -9.67 6.83
C HIS A 149 -6.89 -9.80 6.45
N VAL A 150 -7.11 -10.69 5.51
CA VAL A 150 -8.43 -11.19 5.19
C VAL A 150 -8.42 -12.67 5.50
N GLN A 151 -9.39 -13.09 6.31
CA GLN A 151 -9.66 -14.49 6.54
C GLN A 151 -10.92 -14.87 5.78
N GLN A 152 -10.75 -15.50 4.62
CA GLN A 152 -11.82 -16.17 3.89
C GLN A 152 -11.67 -17.67 4.04
N ALA A 153 -11.95 -18.21 5.23
CA ALA A 153 -11.72 -19.61 5.58
C ALA A 153 -12.35 -20.62 4.58
N TRP A 154 -13.43 -20.21 3.91
CA TRP A 154 -14.13 -21.00 2.89
C TRP A 154 -13.42 -21.03 1.52
N VAL A 155 -12.54 -20.06 1.24
CA VAL A 155 -11.75 -20.01 0.00
C VAL A 155 -10.35 -20.53 0.23
N HIS A 156 -9.75 -20.17 1.36
CA HIS A 156 -8.40 -20.54 1.76
C HIS A 156 -8.31 -20.66 3.28
N SER A 157 -7.68 -21.72 3.78
CA SER A 157 -7.67 -22.06 5.21
C SER A 157 -6.75 -21.16 6.05
N ARG A 158 -5.75 -20.51 5.44
CA ARG A 158 -4.81 -19.63 6.13
C ARG A 158 -5.18 -18.15 5.95
N PRO A 159 -4.78 -17.27 6.88
CA PRO A 159 -4.89 -15.84 6.66
C PRO A 159 -4.14 -15.40 5.40
N LEU A 160 -4.74 -14.50 4.63
CA LEU A 160 -4.08 -13.84 3.51
C LEU A 160 -3.50 -12.52 3.97
N HIS A 161 -2.26 -12.25 3.58
CA HIS A 161 -1.55 -11.03 3.91
C HIS A 161 -1.67 -10.05 2.76
N ARG A 162 -2.09 -8.82 3.07
CA ARG A 162 -2.06 -7.74 2.09
C ARG A 162 -0.61 -7.45 1.70
N THR A 163 -0.31 -7.54 0.42
CA THR A 163 0.98 -7.28 -0.21
C THR A 163 0.76 -6.49 -1.50
N PHE A 164 1.83 -5.91 -1.99
CA PHE A 164 1.89 -5.33 -3.33
C PHE A 164 2.93 -6.12 -4.10
N SER A 165 2.65 -6.36 -5.37
CA SER A 165 3.51 -7.18 -6.23
C SER A 165 3.74 -6.44 -7.52
N SER A 166 4.96 -6.48 -8.04
CA SER A 166 5.36 -5.83 -9.27
C SER A 166 4.70 -6.39 -10.54
N GLY A 167 3.82 -7.39 -10.41
CA GLY A 167 3.08 -8.04 -11.48
C GLY A 167 3.31 -9.55 -11.49
N GLY A 168 2.87 -10.23 -12.54
CA GLY A 168 3.16 -11.66 -12.75
C GLY A 168 2.42 -12.63 -11.84
N TRP A 169 1.47 -12.16 -11.03
CA TRP A 169 0.54 -13.02 -10.28
C TRP A 169 -0.83 -12.99 -10.95
N VAL A 170 -1.71 -13.88 -10.51
CA VAL A 170 -3.09 -13.92 -10.95
C VAL A 170 -3.99 -14.30 -9.79
N CYS A 171 -5.17 -13.70 -9.75
CA CYS A 171 -6.13 -13.93 -8.68
C CYS A 171 -6.70 -15.35 -8.77
N ASP A 172 -6.46 -16.19 -7.75
CA ASP A 172 -7.07 -17.51 -7.59
C ASP A 172 -8.59 -17.45 -7.47
N GLY A 173 -9.12 -16.27 -7.16
CA GLY A 173 -10.53 -15.91 -7.31
C GLY A 173 -11.15 -16.37 -8.64
N ARG A 174 -10.35 -16.38 -9.72
CA ARG A 174 -10.77 -16.82 -11.06
C ARG A 174 -11.19 -18.28 -11.14
N GLU A 175 -10.67 -19.11 -10.23
CA GLU A 175 -10.93 -20.55 -10.18
C GLU A 175 -12.20 -20.89 -9.40
N PHE A 176 -12.86 -19.90 -8.79
CA PHE A 176 -14.15 -20.07 -8.15
C PHE A 176 -15.29 -19.72 -9.08
N THR A 177 -16.46 -20.25 -8.73
CA THR A 177 -17.71 -19.97 -9.43
C THR A 177 -17.97 -18.47 -9.50
N GLY A 178 -18.28 -17.96 -10.69
CA GLY A 178 -18.44 -16.52 -10.94
C GLY A 178 -17.13 -15.74 -11.13
N GLY A 179 -15.96 -16.37 -10.99
CA GLY A 179 -14.66 -15.83 -11.34
C GLY A 179 -14.12 -14.69 -10.47
N CYS A 180 -13.03 -14.09 -10.95
CA CYS A 180 -12.35 -12.99 -10.26
C CYS A 180 -13.22 -11.73 -10.30
N ARG A 181 -13.46 -11.11 -9.13
CA ARG A 181 -14.30 -9.90 -9.00
C ARG A 181 -13.68 -8.65 -9.62
N SER A 182 -12.36 -8.65 -9.79
CA SER A 182 -11.64 -7.58 -10.50
C SER A 182 -11.42 -7.88 -11.98
N GLY A 183 -11.93 -9.00 -12.50
CA GLY A 183 -11.81 -9.36 -13.92
C GLY A 183 -10.44 -9.90 -14.35
N PHE A 184 -9.51 -10.15 -13.41
CA PHE A 184 -8.23 -10.78 -13.72
C PHE A 184 -8.43 -12.25 -14.07
N ALA A 185 -8.42 -12.56 -15.36
CA ALA A 185 -8.56 -13.91 -15.90
C ALA A 185 -7.20 -14.60 -16.09
N ASP A 186 -6.12 -13.84 -16.28
CA ASP A 186 -4.80 -14.38 -16.63
C ASP A 186 -3.63 -13.63 -15.97
N PHE A 187 -2.44 -14.20 -16.08
CA PHE A 187 -1.18 -13.59 -15.62
C PHE A 187 -0.91 -12.27 -16.33
N HIS A 188 -0.11 -11.40 -15.68
CA HIS A 188 0.29 -10.09 -16.18
C HIS A 188 -0.85 -9.09 -16.44
N GLN A 189 -2.08 -9.39 -16.00
CA GLN A 189 -3.20 -8.44 -16.01
C GLN A 189 -3.21 -7.50 -14.78
N THR A 190 -2.36 -7.79 -13.80
CA THR A 190 -2.16 -6.99 -12.60
C THR A 190 -0.92 -6.10 -12.76
N ASN A 191 -0.96 -4.92 -12.16
CA ASN A 191 0.19 -4.00 -12.10
C ASN A 191 0.69 -3.84 -10.66
N VAL A 192 1.80 -3.10 -10.49
CA VAL A 192 2.40 -2.74 -9.19
C VAL A 192 1.41 -2.10 -8.20
N TYR A 193 0.29 -1.56 -8.67
CA TYR A 193 -0.74 -0.90 -7.87
C TYR A 193 -1.91 -1.83 -7.50
N THR A 194 -1.91 -3.06 -8.02
CA THR A 194 -2.96 -4.02 -7.73
C THR A 194 -2.70 -4.63 -6.37
N THR A 195 -3.57 -4.34 -5.40
CA THR A 195 -3.49 -4.94 -4.07
C THR A 195 -3.66 -6.46 -4.18
N ARG A 196 -2.73 -7.20 -3.55
CA ARG A 196 -2.68 -8.67 -3.55
C ARG A 196 -2.78 -9.19 -2.12
N PHE A 197 -3.75 -10.06 -1.86
CA PHE A 197 -3.87 -10.79 -0.61
C PHE A 197 -3.25 -12.17 -0.78
N HIS A 198 -2.03 -12.33 -0.26
CA HIS A 198 -1.15 -13.47 -0.53
C HIS A 198 -1.03 -14.41 0.68
N CYS A 199 -1.09 -15.71 0.46
CA CYS A 199 -0.63 -16.73 1.42
C CYS A 199 0.79 -17.18 1.06
N SER A 200 1.77 -16.80 1.88
CA SER A 200 3.17 -17.19 1.69
C SER A 200 3.40 -18.70 1.69
N ALA A 201 2.53 -19.45 2.35
CA ALA A 201 2.72 -20.88 2.57
C ALA A 201 2.09 -21.78 1.48
N SER A 202 1.22 -21.25 0.64
CA SER A 202 0.64 -22.00 -0.49
C SER A 202 0.75 -21.28 -1.84
N GLY A 203 1.22 -20.02 -1.85
CA GLY A 203 1.19 -19.18 -3.04
C GLY A 203 -0.20 -18.70 -3.45
N PHE A 204 -1.19 -18.78 -2.55
CA PHE A 204 -2.57 -18.42 -2.88
C PHE A 204 -2.76 -16.90 -2.89
N ASP A 205 -3.30 -16.35 -3.96
CA ASP A 205 -3.40 -14.92 -4.22
C ASP A 205 -4.84 -14.49 -4.53
N LEU A 206 -5.36 -13.50 -3.80
CA LEU A 206 -6.62 -12.82 -4.16
C LEU A 206 -6.38 -11.35 -4.48
N CYS A 207 -7.14 -10.82 -5.43
CA CYS A 207 -7.30 -9.38 -5.57
C CYS A 207 -8.18 -8.81 -4.45
N ASP A 208 -8.16 -7.49 -4.30
CA ASP A 208 -8.96 -6.77 -3.31
C ASP A 208 -10.46 -7.09 -3.38
N GLY A 209 -11.02 -7.12 -4.60
CA GLY A 209 -12.43 -7.44 -4.81
C GLY A 209 -12.78 -8.86 -4.36
N CYS A 210 -11.91 -9.84 -4.63
CA CYS A 210 -12.15 -11.22 -4.19
C CYS A 210 -11.95 -11.39 -2.69
N ALA A 211 -10.94 -10.76 -2.11
CA ALA A 211 -10.63 -10.87 -0.68
C ALA A 211 -11.77 -10.30 0.19
N HIS A 212 -12.47 -9.27 -0.25
CA HIS A 212 -13.56 -8.67 0.52
C HIS A 212 -14.95 -9.20 0.17
N ASP A 213 -15.08 -9.95 -0.92
CA ASP A 213 -16.37 -10.50 -1.35
C ASP A 213 -16.65 -11.85 -0.68
N SER A 214 -17.59 -11.83 0.27
CA SER A 214 -18.06 -13.01 1.00
C SER A 214 -18.78 -14.07 0.14
N SER A 215 -19.08 -13.76 -1.11
CA SER A 215 -19.68 -14.68 -2.08
C SER A 215 -18.66 -15.48 -2.89
N VAL A 216 -17.37 -15.12 -2.85
CA VAL A 216 -16.33 -15.87 -3.55
C VAL A 216 -16.28 -17.30 -3.04
N GLY A 217 -16.30 -18.27 -3.97
CA GLY A 217 -16.31 -19.69 -3.65
C GLY A 217 -17.66 -20.23 -3.14
N LYS A 218 -18.67 -19.38 -2.92
CA LYS A 218 -20.01 -19.84 -2.58
C LYS A 218 -20.73 -20.33 -3.83
N VAL A 219 -21.23 -21.54 -3.73
CA VAL A 219 -22.00 -22.21 -4.77
C VAL A 219 -23.43 -21.70 -4.69
N THR A 220 -23.87 -20.98 -5.70
CA THR A 220 -25.27 -20.57 -5.83
C THR A 220 -25.83 -21.14 -7.13
N ALA A 221 -27.14 -21.32 -7.21
CA ALA A 221 -27.77 -21.74 -8.47
C ALA A 221 -27.41 -20.80 -9.63
N ALA A 222 -27.30 -19.50 -9.36
CA ALA A 222 -26.87 -18.50 -10.34
C ALA A 222 -25.42 -18.72 -10.80
N SER A 223 -24.48 -18.95 -9.87
CA SER A 223 -23.07 -19.14 -10.23
C SER A 223 -22.83 -20.44 -10.98
N VAL A 224 -23.55 -21.52 -10.62
CA VAL A 224 -23.54 -22.79 -11.37
C VAL A 224 -24.09 -22.59 -12.78
N LYS A 225 -25.20 -21.87 -12.93
CA LYS A 225 -25.79 -21.57 -14.24
C LYS A 225 -24.81 -20.84 -15.15
N VAL A 226 -24.11 -19.82 -14.65
CA VAL A 226 -23.09 -19.08 -15.41
C VAL A 226 -21.96 -19.99 -15.88
N ASP A 227 -21.45 -20.87 -15.01
CA ASP A 227 -20.38 -21.79 -15.41
C ASP A 227 -20.88 -22.87 -16.39
N LEU A 228 -22.13 -23.33 -16.27
CA LEU A 228 -22.76 -24.24 -17.25
C LEU A 228 -22.94 -23.57 -18.63
N GLU A 229 -23.35 -22.30 -18.68
CA GLU A 229 -23.44 -21.54 -19.93
C GLU A 229 -22.05 -21.34 -20.55
N ALA A 230 -21.02 -21.12 -19.73
CA ALA A 230 -19.64 -20.99 -20.18
C ALA A 230 -19.08 -22.30 -20.79
N LEU A 231 -19.61 -23.47 -20.43
CA LEU A 231 -19.22 -24.74 -21.08
C LEU A 231 -19.58 -24.77 -22.57
N ALA A 232 -20.60 -24.02 -23.00
CA ALA A 232 -20.99 -23.95 -24.41
C ALA A 232 -20.02 -23.10 -25.26
N SER A 233 -19.18 -22.27 -24.63
CA SER A 233 -18.25 -21.37 -25.32
C SER A 233 -16.84 -21.96 -25.38
N PRO A 234 -16.27 -22.21 -26.58
CA PRO A 234 -14.91 -22.75 -26.72
C PRO A 234 -13.83 -21.92 -26.02
N ALA A 235 -14.03 -20.60 -25.94
CA ALA A 235 -13.09 -19.68 -25.30
C ALA A 235 -13.05 -19.82 -23.78
N THR A 236 -14.16 -20.23 -23.15
CA THR A 236 -14.28 -20.26 -21.68
C THR A 236 -14.47 -21.66 -21.09
N TYR A 237 -14.69 -22.68 -21.94
CA TYR A 237 -14.96 -24.05 -21.50
C TYR A 237 -13.89 -24.60 -20.55
N LYS A 238 -12.60 -24.35 -20.83
CA LYS A 238 -11.49 -24.86 -19.98
C LYS A 238 -11.57 -24.29 -18.56
N LEU A 239 -11.87 -22.99 -18.46
CA LEU A 239 -11.99 -22.29 -17.18
C LEU A 239 -13.23 -22.76 -16.43
N ALA A 240 -14.37 -22.89 -17.12
CA ALA A 240 -15.60 -23.43 -16.56
C ALA A 240 -15.42 -24.86 -16.02
N CYS A 241 -14.78 -25.75 -16.79
CA CYS A 241 -14.42 -27.10 -16.34
C CYS A 241 -13.53 -27.09 -15.08
N SER A 242 -12.57 -26.16 -15.01
CA SER A 242 -11.71 -26.04 -13.82
C SER A 242 -12.52 -25.62 -12.59
N ARG A 243 -13.41 -24.63 -12.74
CA ARG A 243 -14.30 -24.16 -11.66
C ARG A 243 -15.22 -25.26 -11.15
N ILE A 244 -15.86 -26.01 -12.05
CA ILE A 244 -16.74 -27.12 -11.69
C ILE A 244 -15.95 -28.25 -11.01
N ARG A 245 -14.72 -28.53 -11.45
CA ARG A 245 -13.86 -29.52 -10.78
C ARG A 245 -13.46 -29.07 -9.38
N ASN A 246 -13.09 -27.80 -9.21
CA ASN A 246 -12.74 -27.22 -7.91
C ASN A 246 -13.95 -27.18 -6.97
N LEU A 247 -15.15 -26.95 -7.52
CA LEU A 247 -16.41 -27.06 -6.81
C LEU A 247 -16.58 -28.48 -6.23
N TRP A 248 -16.44 -29.51 -7.05
CA TRP A 248 -16.57 -30.91 -6.60
C TRP A 248 -15.55 -31.33 -5.56
N ARG A 249 -14.35 -30.75 -5.55
CA ARG A 249 -13.34 -31.05 -4.51
C ARG A 249 -13.68 -30.47 -3.14
N ARG A 250 -14.66 -29.56 -3.06
CA ARG A 250 -15.02 -28.81 -1.85
C ARG A 250 -16.34 -29.26 -1.23
N CYS A 251 -17.18 -29.98 -1.98
CA CYS A 251 -18.39 -30.62 -1.50
C CYS A 251 -18.06 -32.01 -0.93
#